data_AF-A0A5C8FZX4-F1
#
_entry.id   AF-A0A5C8FZX4-F1
#
_cell.length_a   1.000
_cell.length_b   1.000
_cell.length_c   1.000
_cell.angle_alpha   90.00
_cell.angle_beta   90.00
_cell.angle_gamma   90.00
#
_symmetry.space_group_name_H-M   'P 1'
#
loop_
_entity.id
_entity.type
_entity.pdbx_description
1 polymer ?
#
loop_
_entity_poly.entity_id
_entity_poly.type
_entity_poly.pdbx_seq_one_letter_code
_entity_poly.pdbx_strand_id
1 'polypeptide(L)'
;MAEKNNNKFAKDNYNKFYKKKNKEQFYKKKNNHNKQHKNNKKTIEEYERIYLNRRMNDNSEKPICPICNKPIYVTEEGINHNTTGNLAHFECVLNEIKQNNINDIEENDKLVYLGSGTFGIIQERNSGKNSKLFVRKRINYENRKVKKIDNDADPEEEELFNV
;
A
#
# COMPACT_ATOMS: atom_id res chain seq x y z
N MET A 1 14.81 35.09 46.21
CA MET A 1 15.35 35.27 44.85
C MET A 1 15.15 33.97 44.07
N ALA A 2 14.29 34.04 43.05
CA ALA A 2 14.16 33.13 41.91
C ALA A 2 15.51 33.01 41.16
N GLU A 3 15.83 32.03 40.30
CA GLU A 3 15.12 30.91 39.68
C GLU A 3 16.17 29.99 39.02
N LYS A 4 15.85 28.70 38.91
CA LYS A 4 16.62 27.67 38.20
C LYS A 4 16.35 27.75 36.69
N ASN A 5 17.39 27.81 35.86
CA ASN A 5 17.25 27.71 34.41
C ASN A 5 17.49 26.28 33.90
N ASN A 6 16.43 25.69 33.35
CA ASN A 6 16.41 24.46 32.58
C ASN A 6 16.55 24.81 31.08
N ASN A 7 17.39 24.09 30.33
CA ASN A 7 17.27 24.08 28.86
C ASN A 7 16.98 22.66 28.37
N LYS A 8 15.68 22.43 28.14
CA LYS A 8 15.07 21.24 27.56
C LYS A 8 14.71 21.61 26.12
N PHE A 9 15.50 21.16 25.15
CA PHE A 9 15.23 21.44 23.73
C PHE A 9 14.15 20.52 23.17
N ALA A 10 13.34 21.13 22.32
CA ALA A 10 11.97 20.82 21.96
C ALA A 10 11.73 19.49 21.22
N LYS A 11 10.62 18.88 21.60
CA LYS A 11 9.89 17.82 20.91
C LYS A 11 8.68 18.45 20.20
N ASP A 12 8.28 17.85 19.08
CA ASP A 12 6.92 17.87 18.51
C ASP A 12 6.46 19.13 17.75
N ASN A 13 6.87 19.15 16.48
CA ASN A 13 6.19 19.75 15.33
C ASN A 13 5.47 18.52 14.67
N TYR A 14 4.24 18.49 14.15
CA TYR A 14 3.54 19.38 13.23
C TYR A 14 2.03 19.05 13.34
N ASN A 15 1.22 19.97 13.87
CA ASN A 15 -0.24 19.91 13.79
C ASN A 15 -0.80 21.32 14.06
N LYS A 16 -0.79 22.20 13.05
CA LYS A 16 -1.51 23.50 13.07
C LYS A 16 -1.41 24.25 11.73
N PHE A 17 -2.38 24.05 10.86
CA PHE A 17 -2.76 24.97 9.78
C PHE A 17 -4.20 24.58 9.39
N TYR A 18 -5.28 25.36 9.53
CA TYR A 18 -5.52 26.75 9.90
C TYR A 18 -6.85 26.82 10.67
N LYS A 19 -6.95 27.71 11.66
CA LYS A 19 -8.25 28.17 12.20
C LYS A 19 -8.21 29.68 12.46
N LYS A 20 -9.34 30.31 12.15
CA LYS A 20 -9.86 31.66 12.47
C LYS A 20 -9.57 32.80 11.49
N LYS A 21 -10.67 33.36 10.96
CA LYS A 21 -11.17 34.64 11.50
C LYS A 21 -12.70 34.72 11.45
N ASN A 22 -13.27 35.18 12.56
CA ASN A 22 -14.68 35.52 12.77
C ASN A 22 -15.03 36.81 11.99
N LYS A 23 -16.23 36.86 11.40
CA LYS A 23 -17.04 38.08 11.36
C LYS A 23 -18.47 37.69 11.74
N GLU A 24 -18.90 38.28 12.85
CA GLU A 24 -20.26 38.12 13.37
C GLU A 24 -21.26 38.91 12.51
N GLN A 25 -22.54 38.51 12.69
CA GLN A 25 -23.76 39.22 12.36
C GLN A 25 -24.11 39.26 10.87
N PHE A 26 -25.13 38.51 10.46
CA PHE A 26 -26.47 39.07 10.20
C PHE A 26 -27.47 37.96 9.82
N TYR A 27 -28.74 38.22 10.18
CA TYR A 27 -30.00 37.52 9.84
C TYR A 27 -30.40 36.25 10.64
N LYS A 28 -31.21 36.50 11.67
CA LYS A 28 -32.17 35.55 12.27
C LYS A 28 -33.24 35.16 11.25
N LYS A 29 -33.56 33.86 11.14
CA LYS A 29 -34.96 33.40 11.09
C LYS A 29 -35.10 31.91 11.44
N LYS A 30 -36.09 31.63 12.28
CA LYS A 30 -36.48 30.34 12.87
C LYS A 30 -36.90 29.33 11.78
N ASN A 31 -36.64 28.04 12.02
CA ASN A 31 -37.69 27.03 12.21
C ASN A 31 -37.09 25.71 12.76
N ASN A 32 -37.61 25.30 13.92
CA ASN A 32 -37.31 24.05 14.60
C ASN A 32 -38.01 22.89 13.88
N HIS A 33 -37.25 22.17 13.04
CA HIS A 33 -37.51 20.74 12.78
C HIS A 33 -36.17 20.01 12.95
N ASN A 34 -35.84 19.73 14.21
CA ASN A 34 -34.61 19.06 14.60
C ASN A 34 -34.75 17.55 14.29
N LYS A 35 -34.79 17.18 13.01
CA LYS A 35 -34.42 15.83 12.60
C LYS A 35 -32.91 15.74 12.80
N GLN A 36 -32.52 15.20 13.95
CA GLN A 36 -31.14 14.83 14.24
C GLN A 36 -30.72 13.78 13.19
N HIS A 37 -30.24 14.24 12.03
CA HIS A 37 -29.38 13.42 11.19
C HIS A 37 -28.05 13.32 11.94
N LYS A 38 -27.99 12.41 12.92
CA LYS A 38 -26.72 11.90 13.43
C LYS A 38 -26.00 11.35 12.21
N ASN A 39 -24.97 12.05 11.77
CA ASN A 39 -24.00 11.50 10.83
C ASN A 39 -23.30 10.35 11.57
N ASN A 40 -23.90 9.16 11.58
CA ASN A 40 -23.22 7.94 11.98
C ASN A 40 -22.09 7.74 10.97
N LYS A 41 -20.90 8.25 11.32
CA LYS A 41 -19.68 7.93 10.59
C LYS A 41 -19.47 6.43 10.77
N LYS A 42 -19.61 5.71 9.67
CA LYS A 42 -19.34 4.27 9.62
C LYS A 42 -17.88 4.02 9.99
N THR A 43 -17.64 2.91 10.66
CA THR A 43 -16.27 2.47 10.97
C THR A 43 -15.58 1.95 9.71
N ILE A 44 -14.26 1.78 9.75
CA ILE A 44 -13.48 1.26 8.62
C ILE A 44 -13.99 -0.14 8.23
N GLU A 45 -14.24 -0.99 9.23
CA GLU A 45 -14.72 -2.36 9.03
C GLU A 45 -16.11 -2.38 8.40
N GLU A 46 -16.96 -1.40 8.73
CA GLU A 46 -18.28 -1.26 8.13
C GLU A 46 -18.19 -0.83 6.65
N TYR A 47 -17.24 0.03 6.30
CA TYR A 47 -16.95 0.37 4.91
C TYR A 47 -16.45 -0.82 4.11
N GLU A 48 -15.48 -1.57 4.64
CA GLU A 48 -14.94 -2.79 4.01
C GLU A 48 -16.04 -3.81 3.76
N ARG A 49 -16.89 -4.08 4.76
CA ARG A 49 -18.02 -5.01 4.62
C ARG A 49 -18.97 -4.60 3.49
N ILE A 50 -19.33 -3.31 3.42
CA ILE A 50 -20.22 -2.79 2.36
C ILE A 50 -19.56 -2.90 0.98
N TYR A 51 -18.26 -2.63 0.89
CA TYR A 51 -17.49 -2.75 -0.34
C TYR A 51 -17.43 -4.21 -0.82
N LEU A 52 -17.07 -5.13 0.06
CA LEU A 52 -17.01 -6.57 -0.23
C LEU A 52 -18.37 -7.11 -0.63
N ASN A 53 -19.44 -6.79 0.10
CA ASN A 53 -20.79 -7.23 -0.25
C ASN A 53 -21.20 -6.78 -1.66
N ARG A 54 -20.86 -5.55 -2.06
CA ARG A 54 -21.12 -5.07 -3.42
C ARG A 54 -20.34 -5.85 -4.47
N ARG A 55 -19.06 -6.11 -4.24
CA ARG A 55 -18.22 -6.92 -5.14
C ARG A 55 -18.69 -8.36 -5.24
N MET A 56 -19.17 -8.94 -4.14
CA MET A 56 -19.69 -10.32 -4.12
C MET A 56 -20.99 -10.45 -4.90
N ASN A 57 -21.91 -9.48 -4.76
CA ASN A 57 -23.21 -9.47 -5.41
C ASN A 57 -23.17 -8.99 -6.87
N ASP A 58 -22.01 -8.52 -7.34
CA ASP A 58 -21.82 -8.22 -8.76
C ASP A 58 -21.82 -9.49 -9.60
N ASN A 59 -22.57 -9.47 -10.69
CA ASN A 59 -22.75 -10.59 -11.64
C ASN A 59 -21.63 -10.64 -12.68
N SER A 60 -20.61 -9.79 -12.57
CA SER A 60 -19.42 -9.85 -13.41
C SER A 60 -18.64 -11.16 -13.25
N GLU A 61 -18.05 -11.62 -14.34
CA GLU A 61 -17.13 -12.76 -14.31
C GLU A 61 -15.91 -12.40 -13.46
N LYS A 62 -15.62 -13.25 -12.48
CA LYS A 62 -14.52 -13.04 -11.52
C LYS A 62 -13.34 -13.93 -11.88
N PRO A 63 -12.12 -13.39 -11.89
CA PRO A 63 -10.94 -14.22 -12.10
C PRO A 63 -10.82 -15.24 -10.95
N ILE A 64 -10.45 -16.46 -11.30
CA ILE A 64 -10.26 -17.57 -10.36
C ILE A 64 -8.79 -17.61 -9.97
N CYS A 65 -8.51 -17.62 -8.66
CA CYS A 65 -7.15 -17.73 -8.15
C CYS A 65 -6.55 -19.11 -8.49
N PRO A 66 -5.37 -19.19 -9.12
CA PRO A 66 -4.75 -20.45 -9.52
C PRO A 66 -4.22 -21.30 -8.34
N ILE A 67 -4.08 -20.72 -7.14
CA ILE A 67 -3.56 -21.41 -5.96
C ILE A 67 -4.69 -22.06 -5.16
N CYS A 68 -5.75 -21.29 -4.87
CA CYS A 68 -6.84 -21.76 -4.01
C CYS A 68 -8.14 -22.09 -4.75
N ASN A 69 -8.20 -21.86 -6.07
CA ASN A 69 -9.36 -22.08 -6.93
C ASN A 69 -10.64 -21.34 -6.48
N LYS A 70 -10.50 -20.25 -5.72
CA LYS A 70 -11.61 -19.39 -5.30
C LYS A 70 -11.66 -18.12 -6.17
N PRO A 71 -12.86 -17.53 -6.37
CA PRO A 71 -12.98 -16.26 -7.08
C PRO A 71 -12.29 -15.13 -6.33
N ILE A 72 -11.72 -14.18 -7.07
CA ILE A 72 -11.13 -12.96 -6.54
C ILE A 72 -12.17 -11.84 -6.65
N TYR A 73 -12.71 -11.40 -5.51
CA TYR A 73 -13.72 -10.34 -5.46
C TYR A 73 -13.12 -8.93 -5.55
N VAL A 74 -11.90 -8.76 -5.03
CA VAL A 74 -11.17 -7.50 -5.03
C VAL A 74 -9.93 -7.69 -5.89
N THR A 75 -10.08 -7.41 -7.19
CA THR A 75 -9.01 -7.62 -8.18
C THR A 75 -7.83 -6.69 -7.94
N GLU A 76 -8.08 -5.52 -7.34
CA GLU A 76 -7.08 -4.52 -6.98
C GLU A 76 -6.11 -4.99 -5.89
N GLU A 77 -6.53 -5.97 -5.08
CA GLU A 77 -5.70 -6.62 -4.05
C GLU A 77 -5.00 -7.89 -4.59
N GLY A 78 -5.27 -8.27 -5.84
CA GLY A 78 -4.63 -9.42 -6.49
C GLY A 78 -3.23 -9.11 -6.99
N ILE A 79 -2.45 -10.17 -7.23
CA ILE A 79 -1.12 -10.11 -7.85
C ILE A 79 -1.02 -11.20 -8.92
N ASN A 80 -0.27 -10.98 -10.01
CA ASN A 80 -0.13 -12.00 -11.04
C ASN A 80 0.75 -13.13 -10.54
N HIS A 81 0.26 -14.35 -10.69
CA HIS A 81 0.99 -15.56 -10.36
C HIS A 81 2.16 -15.76 -11.33
N ASN A 82 3.33 -16.09 -10.79
CA ASN A 82 4.59 -16.10 -11.54
C ASN A 82 4.66 -17.13 -12.68
N THR A 83 4.00 -18.29 -12.53
CA THR A 83 4.05 -19.41 -13.49
C THR A 83 2.86 -19.40 -14.43
N THR A 84 1.67 -19.10 -13.94
CA THR A 84 0.44 -19.12 -14.76
C THR A 84 0.16 -17.77 -15.42
N GLY A 85 0.72 -16.67 -14.90
CA GLY A 85 0.41 -15.31 -15.36
C GLY A 85 -1.00 -14.83 -14.99
N ASN A 86 -1.81 -15.67 -14.33
CA ASN A 86 -3.17 -15.34 -13.94
C ASN A 86 -3.20 -14.62 -12.59
N LEU A 87 -4.25 -13.82 -12.36
CA LEU A 87 -4.45 -13.11 -11.10
C LEU A 87 -4.64 -14.12 -9.95
N ALA A 88 -3.88 -13.96 -8.88
CA ALA A 88 -3.97 -14.72 -7.65
C ALA A 88 -4.25 -13.81 -6.46
N HIS A 89 -4.85 -14.35 -5.39
CA HIS A 89 -4.94 -13.62 -4.13
C HIS A 89 -3.54 -13.34 -3.59
N PHE A 90 -3.33 -12.11 -3.11
CA PHE A 90 -2.05 -11.71 -2.52
C PHE A 90 -1.63 -12.62 -1.34
N GLU A 91 -2.58 -13.00 -0.48
CA GLU A 91 -2.31 -13.92 0.64
C GLU A 91 -1.87 -15.31 0.17
N CYS A 92 -2.45 -15.82 -0.93
CA CYS A 92 -2.08 -17.13 -1.47
C CYS A 92 -0.63 -17.11 -1.96
N VAL A 93 -0.25 -16.06 -2.69
CA VAL A 93 1.13 -15.85 -3.15
C VAL A 93 2.09 -15.67 -1.98
N LEU A 94 1.70 -14.89 -0.96
CA LEU A 94 2.52 -14.70 0.24
C LEU A 94 2.78 -16.03 0.96
N ASN A 95 1.76 -16.87 1.08
CA ASN A 95 1.90 -18.19 1.69
C ASN A 95 2.76 -19.14 0.85
N GLU A 96 2.59 -19.13 -0.47
CA GLU A 96 3.44 -19.91 -1.38
C GLU A 96 4.91 -19.50 -1.26
N ILE A 97 5.21 -18.20 -1.30
CA ILE A 97 6.58 -17.68 -1.13
C ILE A 97 7.15 -18.09 0.22
N LYS A 98 6.34 -18.01 1.28
CA LYS A 98 6.74 -18.44 2.63
C LYS A 98 7.07 -19.93 2.68
N GLN A 99 6.26 -20.77 2.06
CA GLN A 99 6.49 -22.23 2.00
C GLN A 99 7.75 -22.55 1.18
N ASN A 100 7.92 -21.92 0.03
CA ASN A 100 9.08 -22.13 -0.85
C ASN A 100 10.40 -21.64 -0.24
N ASN A 101 10.36 -20.67 0.68
CA ASN A 101 11.53 -20.10 1.35
C ASN A 101 11.57 -20.44 2.84
N ILE A 102 10.89 -21.51 3.27
CA ILE A 102 10.80 -21.85 4.70
C ILE A 102 12.17 -22.14 5.32
N ASN A 103 13.08 -22.72 4.55
CA ASN A 103 14.46 -22.98 4.98
C ASN A 103 15.29 -21.70 5.10
N ASP A 104 14.91 -20.65 4.38
CA ASP A 104 15.61 -19.38 4.44
C ASP A 104 15.10 -18.51 5.58
N ILE A 105 13.83 -18.60 5.97
CA ILE A 105 13.20 -17.72 6.98
C ILE A 105 13.62 -18.15 8.39
N GLU A 106 14.40 -17.31 9.06
CA GLU A 106 14.77 -17.50 10.48
C GLU A 106 13.66 -16.98 11.42
N GLU A 107 13.70 -17.35 12.71
CA GLU A 107 12.68 -16.94 13.71
C GLU A 107 12.49 -15.42 13.83
N ASN A 108 13.55 -14.64 13.60
CA ASN A 108 13.52 -13.17 13.69
C ASN A 108 13.23 -12.48 12.34
N ASP A 109 12.98 -13.27 11.30
CA ASP A 109 12.70 -12.74 9.98
C ASP A 109 11.20 -12.50 9.77
N LYS A 110 10.89 -11.43 9.03
CA LYS A 110 9.54 -11.11 8.57
C LYS A 110 9.52 -11.10 7.04
N LEU A 111 8.55 -11.78 6.45
CA LEU A 111 8.29 -11.69 5.02
C LEU A 111 7.40 -10.46 4.76
N VAL A 112 7.87 -9.54 3.94
CA VAL A 112 7.17 -8.29 3.60
C VAL A 112 7.10 -8.09 2.10
N TYR A 113 6.09 -7.38 1.64
CA TYR A 113 5.99 -6.94 0.26
C TYR A 113 6.69 -5.59 0.08
N LEU A 114 7.60 -5.51 -0.88
CA LEU A 114 8.40 -4.30 -1.16
C LEU A 114 7.81 -3.46 -2.29
N GLY A 115 6.79 -3.96 -2.99
CA GLY A 115 6.20 -3.32 -4.17
C GLY A 115 6.65 -3.93 -5.49
N SER A 116 5.94 -3.59 -6.57
CA SER A 116 6.24 -4.01 -7.95
C SER A 116 6.45 -5.52 -8.12
N GLY A 117 5.67 -6.33 -7.40
CA GLY A 117 5.78 -7.79 -7.46
C GLY A 117 7.04 -8.37 -6.80
N THR A 118 7.74 -7.58 -5.97
CA THR A 118 8.91 -8.01 -5.22
C THR A 118 8.59 -8.18 -3.73
N PHE A 119 9.00 -9.31 -3.18
CA PHE A 119 8.92 -9.63 -1.76
C PHE A 119 10.31 -9.55 -1.12
N GLY A 120 10.36 -9.32 0.18
CA GLY A 120 11.59 -9.19 0.94
C GLY A 120 11.50 -9.96 2.24
N ILE A 121 12.58 -10.62 2.61
CA ILE A 121 12.77 -11.13 3.96
C ILE A 121 13.56 -10.08 4.72
N ILE A 122 12.95 -9.50 5.76
CA ILE A 122 13.57 -8.47 6.59
C ILE A 122 13.89 -9.02 7.97
N GLN A 123 15.03 -8.60 8.50
CA GLN A 123 15.44 -8.89 9.87
C GLN A 123 15.48 -7.57 10.65
N GLU A 124 14.86 -7.57 11.83
CA GLU A 124 14.94 -6.45 12.76
C GLU A 124 16.12 -6.67 13.70
N ARG A 125 17.13 -5.79 13.64
CA ARG A 125 18.28 -5.84 14.53
C ARG A 125 18.19 -4.71 15.55
N ASN A 126 18.16 -5.09 16.82
CA ASN A 126 18.19 -4.14 17.93
C ASN A 126 19.63 -3.67 18.15
N SER A 127 19.93 -2.41 17.79
CA SER A 127 21.19 -1.75 18.15
C SER A 127 20.91 -0.71 19.23
N GLY A 128 20.78 -1.17 20.47
CA GLY A 128 20.52 -0.30 21.63
C GLY A 128 19.16 0.38 21.56
N LYS A 129 19.13 1.73 21.53
CA LYS A 129 17.89 2.53 21.56
C LYS A 129 17.14 2.59 20.22
N ASN A 130 17.74 2.15 19.12
CA ASN A 130 17.17 2.21 17.78
C ASN A 130 17.13 0.81 17.17
N SER A 131 15.96 0.37 16.69
CA SER A 131 15.87 -0.82 15.83
C SER A 131 16.18 -0.41 14.38
N LYS A 132 16.97 -1.23 13.68
CA LYS A 132 17.25 -1.08 12.25
C LYS A 132 16.64 -2.27 11.51
N LEU A 133 15.94 -1.97 10.42
CA LEU A 133 15.40 -2.98 9.50
C LEU A 133 16.42 -3.26 8.40
N PHE A 134 16.74 -4.53 8.20
CA PHE A 134 17.66 -4.97 7.16
C PHE A 134 16.96 -5.94 6.21
N VAL A 135 17.00 -5.67 4.91
CA VAL A 135 16.50 -6.61 3.89
C VAL A 135 17.56 -7.68 3.66
N ARG A 136 17.34 -8.88 4.19
CA ARG A 136 18.27 -10.01 4.07
C ARG A 136 18.20 -10.66 2.68
N LYS A 137 17.01 -10.76 2.10
CA LYS A 137 16.78 -11.37 0.79
C LYS A 137 15.67 -10.63 0.04
N ARG A 138 15.83 -10.46 -1.27
CA ARG A 138 14.77 -10.01 -2.19
C ARG A 138 14.33 -11.18 -3.06
N ILE A 139 13.04 -11.31 -3.25
CA ILE A 139 12.39 -12.37 -4.03
C ILE A 139 11.56 -11.67 -5.08
N ASN A 140 12.01 -11.68 -6.32
CA ASN A 140 11.22 -11.15 -7.43
C ASN A 140 10.18 -12.20 -7.85
N TYR A 141 8.91 -11.87 -7.69
CA TYR A 141 7.81 -12.80 -7.94
C TYR A 141 7.13 -12.48 -9.28
N GLU A 142 6.82 -11.21 -9.57
CA GLU A 142 6.33 -10.82 -10.91
C GLU A 142 7.50 -10.55 -11.85
N ASN A 143 7.72 -11.43 -12.83
CA ASN A 143 8.63 -11.15 -13.93
C ASN A 143 7.97 -10.16 -14.90
N ARG A 144 8.02 -8.85 -14.58
CA ARG A 144 7.80 -7.84 -15.61
C ARG A 144 8.93 -7.99 -16.62
N LYS A 145 8.60 -8.48 -17.83
CA LYS A 145 9.47 -8.29 -18.99
C LYS A 145 9.76 -6.80 -19.03
N VAL A 146 10.98 -6.40 -18.68
CA VAL A 146 11.46 -5.05 -18.96
C VAL A 146 11.21 -4.89 -20.45
N LYS A 147 10.33 -3.97 -20.84
CA LYS A 147 10.18 -3.61 -22.24
C LYS A 147 11.59 -3.16 -22.65
N LYS A 148 12.28 -3.97 -23.44
CA LYS A 148 13.47 -3.50 -24.14
C LYS A 148 12.93 -2.32 -24.95
N ILE A 149 13.44 -1.13 -24.63
CA ILE A 149 13.31 -0.01 -25.54
C ILE A 149 14.22 -0.45 -26.68
N ASP A 150 13.63 -0.99 -27.74
CA ASP A 150 14.40 -1.19 -28.97
C ASP A 150 14.84 0.22 -29.37
N ASN A 151 16.16 0.44 -29.40
CA ASN A 151 16.70 1.72 -29.80
C ASN A 151 16.23 1.95 -31.24
N ASP A 152 15.39 2.96 -31.44
CA ASP A 152 14.96 3.48 -32.75
C ASP A 152 16.14 4.19 -33.46
N ALA A 153 17.32 3.54 -33.52
CA ALA A 153 18.43 4.00 -34.33
C ALA A 153 18.07 3.76 -35.79
N ASP A 154 17.53 4.82 -36.39
CA ASP A 154 17.22 4.96 -37.81
C ASP A 154 18.49 4.65 -38.64
N PRO A 155 18.49 3.59 -39.47
CA PRO A 155 19.68 3.19 -40.24
C PRO A 155 20.01 4.11 -41.42
N GLU A 156 19.27 5.21 -41.65
CA GLU A 156 19.47 6.07 -42.83
C GLU A 156 20.56 7.16 -42.69
N GLU A 157 21.19 7.37 -41.53
CA GLU A 157 22.21 8.42 -41.39
C GLU A 157 23.65 8.00 -41.76
N GLU A 158 23.95 6.71 -41.96
CA GLU A 158 25.32 6.27 -42.27
C GLU A 158 25.75 6.51 -43.74
N GLU A 159 24.83 6.82 -44.66
CA GLU A 159 25.17 7.08 -46.07
C GLU A 159 25.50 8.55 -46.39
N LEU A 160 25.26 9.50 -45.47
CA LEU A 160 25.52 10.93 -45.72
C LEU A 160 26.95 11.39 -45.44
N PHE A 161 27.79 10.55 -44.84
CA PHE A 161 29.17 10.92 -44.47
C PHE A 161 30.26 10.21 -45.29
N ASN A 162 29.88 9.44 -46.32
CA ASN A 162 30.80 8.74 -47.22
C ASN A 162 30.81 9.30 -48.65
N VAL A 163 30.75 10.64 -48.79
CA VAL A 163 31.04 11.33 -50.05
C VAL A 163 32.21 12.30 -49.87
#